data_AF-A0A8I1LDZ9-F1
#
_entry.id   AF-A0A8I1LDZ9-F1
#
_cell.length_a   1.000
_cell.length_b   1.000
_cell.length_c   1.000
_cell.angle_alpha   90.00
_cell.angle_beta   90.00
_cell.angle_gamma   90.00
#
_symmetry.space_group_name_H-M   'P 1'
#
loop_
_entity.id
_entity.type
_entity.pdbx_description
1 polymer ?
#
loop_
_entity_poly.entity_id
_entity_poly.type
_entity_poly.pdbx_seq_one_letter_code
_entity_poly.pdbx_strand_id
1 'polypeptide(L)'
;MENDDIDSWYWLKEETVMLEDYWVPLGEDGKKIIPFLKQRNFLIENQINTYLSAGELTNGLVYFEQERSTGDRYPYLEPDMKVQTKVIVYDTKGNSWETEMRVTKVKIEPIREICPKFGKTRELSEN
;
A
#
# COMPACT_ATOMS: atom_id res chain seq x y z
N MET A 1 26.72 -1.44 9.38
CA MET A 1 26.41 0.00 9.25
C MET A 1 26.33 0.25 7.78
N GLU A 2 25.12 0.17 7.22
CA GLU A 2 24.89 0.59 5.83
C GLU A 2 25.01 2.11 5.78
N ASN A 3 25.64 2.62 4.73
CA ASN A 3 25.74 4.04 4.44
C ASN A 3 24.33 4.62 4.34
N ASP A 4 23.92 5.37 5.36
CA ASP A 4 22.74 6.24 5.27
C ASP A 4 23.14 7.42 4.38
N ASP A 5 23.04 7.20 3.07
CA ASP A 5 23.06 8.29 2.10
C ASP A 5 21.87 9.20 2.43
N ILE A 6 22.10 10.50 2.55
CA ILE A 6 21.06 11.51 2.87
C ILE A 6 19.97 11.53 1.77
N ASP A 7 20.28 10.99 0.60
CA ASP A 7 19.38 10.80 -0.54
C ASP A 7 18.74 9.40 -0.59
N SER A 8 18.91 8.57 0.45
CA SER A 8 18.36 7.21 0.48
C SER A 8 16.87 7.19 0.82
N TRP A 9 16.10 6.47 -0.01
CA TRP A 9 14.69 6.24 0.22
C TRP A 9 14.49 5.29 1.41
N TYR A 10 13.55 5.62 2.31
CA TYR A 10 13.13 4.69 3.36
C TYR A 10 12.15 3.65 2.81
N TRP A 11 12.70 2.52 2.36
CA TRP A 11 11.99 1.49 1.60
C TRP A 11 11.06 0.61 2.44
N LEU A 12 9.81 0.47 1.99
CA LEU A 12 8.85 -0.56 2.42
C LEU A 12 9.00 -1.80 1.53
N LYS A 13 9.83 -2.76 1.95
CA LYS A 13 10.16 -3.94 1.13
C LYS A 13 9.14 -5.09 1.27
N GLU A 14 8.54 -5.21 2.44
CA GLU A 14 7.64 -6.32 2.76
C GLU A 14 6.19 -5.88 2.69
N GLU A 15 5.43 -6.52 1.79
CA GLU A 15 3.99 -6.35 1.70
C GLU A 15 3.30 -6.84 2.97
N THR A 16 2.26 -6.13 3.40
CA THR A 16 1.48 -6.48 4.59
C THR A 16 0.11 -7.01 4.19
N VAL A 17 -0.29 -8.14 4.77
CA VAL A 17 -1.64 -8.68 4.59
C VAL A 17 -2.63 -7.74 5.28
N MET A 18 -3.66 -7.30 4.57
CA MET A 18 -4.69 -6.45 5.17
C MET A 18 -5.71 -7.35 5.86
N LEU A 19 -6.11 -7.03 7.09
CA LEU A 19 -6.97 -7.92 7.90
C LEU A 19 -8.46 -7.87 7.54
N GLU A 20 -8.84 -7.05 6.58
CA GLU A 20 -10.20 -6.92 6.04
C GLU A 20 -10.15 -6.29 4.65
N ASP A 21 -11.26 -6.36 3.91
CA ASP A 21 -11.35 -5.80 2.57
C ASP A 21 -11.46 -4.27 2.59
N TYR A 22 -10.72 -3.62 1.69
CA TYR A 22 -10.86 -2.20 1.46
C TYR A 22 -12.08 -1.93 0.59
N TRP A 23 -12.95 -1.02 1.04
CA TRP A 23 -14.11 -0.59 0.27
C TRP A 23 -14.29 0.92 0.35
N VAL A 24 -14.91 1.48 -0.68
CA VAL A 24 -15.31 2.89 -0.71
C VAL A 24 -16.83 2.99 -0.83
N PRO A 25 -17.47 3.98 -0.21
CA PRO A 25 -18.91 4.22 -0.38
C PRO A 25 -19.20 4.53 -1.85
N LEU A 26 -20.30 3.98 -2.37
CA LEU A 26 -20.82 4.18 -3.71
C LEU A 26 -22.29 4.59 -3.62
N GLY A 27 -22.55 5.89 -3.54
CA GLY A 27 -23.89 6.41 -3.24
C GLY A 27 -24.27 6.23 -1.78
N GLU A 28 -25.57 6.22 -1.49
CA GLU A 28 -26.10 6.17 -0.11
C GLU A 28 -25.93 4.78 0.54
N ASP A 29 -26.22 3.71 -0.20
CA ASP A 29 -26.20 2.33 0.34
C ASP A 29 -25.14 1.41 -0.29
N GLY A 30 -24.46 1.86 -1.34
CA GLY A 30 -23.52 1.03 -2.09
C GLY A 30 -22.13 1.01 -1.47
N LYS A 31 -21.44 -0.14 -1.61
CA LYS A 31 -20.02 -0.28 -1.30
C LYS A 31 -19.30 -0.86 -2.50
N LYS A 32 -18.22 -0.21 -2.93
CA LYS A 32 -17.31 -0.75 -3.93
C LYS A 32 -16.09 -1.33 -3.23
N ILE A 33 -15.97 -2.64 -3.22
CA ILE A 33 -14.78 -3.34 -2.72
C ILE A 33 -13.70 -3.22 -3.79
N ILE A 34 -12.49 -2.81 -3.38
CA ILE A 34 -11.35 -2.71 -4.28
C ILE A 34 -10.56 -4.03 -4.19
N PRO A 35 -10.34 -4.73 -5.31
CA PRO A 35 -9.69 -6.03 -5.27
C PRO A 35 -8.23 -5.88 -4.87
N PHE A 36 -7.72 -6.85 -4.12
CA PHE A 36 -6.29 -6.96 -3.86
C PHE A 36 -5.57 -7.62 -5.03
N LEU A 37 -4.34 -7.16 -5.31
CA LEU A 37 -3.53 -7.68 -6.41
C LEU A 37 -2.73 -8.94 -6.06
N LYS A 38 -2.33 -9.08 -4.79
CA LYS A 38 -1.39 -10.11 -4.33
C LYS A 38 -1.86 -10.89 -3.10
N GLN A 39 -3.08 -10.63 -2.64
CA GLN A 39 -3.73 -11.35 -1.54
C GLN A 39 -5.20 -11.58 -1.89
N ARG A 40 -5.85 -12.49 -1.17
CA ARG A 40 -7.27 -12.80 -1.40
C ARG A 40 -8.14 -11.79 -0.66
N ASN A 41 -9.24 -11.39 -1.26
CA ASN A 41 -10.31 -10.67 -0.60
C ASN A 41 -11.11 -11.62 0.31
N PHE A 42 -11.79 -11.07 1.30
CA PHE A 42 -12.61 -11.82 2.26
C PHE A 42 -14.09 -11.86 1.89
N LEU A 43 -14.62 -10.75 1.38
CA LEU A 43 -16.03 -10.51 1.09
C LEU A 43 -16.40 -10.80 -0.36
N ILE A 44 -15.44 -10.70 -1.27
CA ILE A 44 -15.61 -11.03 -2.69
C ILE A 44 -14.62 -12.11 -3.10
N GLU A 45 -15.00 -12.89 -4.10
CA GLU A 45 -14.04 -13.75 -4.79
C GLU A 45 -13.19 -12.89 -5.73
N ASN A 46 -11.88 -12.90 -5.53
CA ASN A 46 -10.92 -12.34 -6.47
C ASN A 46 -9.93 -13.42 -6.90
N GLN A 47 -9.61 -13.46 -8.20
CA GLN A 47 -8.51 -14.28 -8.70
C GLN A 47 -7.21 -13.47 -8.59
N ILE A 48 -6.26 -14.02 -7.82
CA ILE A 48 -4.92 -13.45 -7.70
C ILE A 48 -4.11 -13.94 -8.89
N ASN A 49 -4.14 -13.19 -10.00
CA ASN A 49 -3.28 -13.43 -11.14
C ASN A 49 -2.15 -12.40 -11.20
N THR A 50 -0.96 -12.81 -10.75
CA THR A 50 0.26 -11.98 -10.81
C THR A 50 1.01 -12.11 -12.13
N TYR A 51 0.54 -12.96 -13.04
CA TYR A 51 1.11 -13.13 -14.38
C TYR A 51 0.18 -12.51 -15.42
N LEU A 52 0.59 -11.36 -15.94
CA LEU A 52 -0.11 -10.66 -17.02
C LEU A 52 0.55 -11.00 -18.36
N SER A 53 -0.26 -11.43 -19.31
CA SER A 53 0.15 -11.60 -20.71
C SER A 53 0.31 -10.25 -21.40
N ALA A 54 0.97 -10.24 -22.56
CA ALA A 54 1.12 -9.02 -23.35
C ALA A 54 -0.26 -8.44 -23.71
N GLY A 55 -0.49 -7.17 -23.36
CA GLY A 55 -1.76 -6.47 -23.58
C GLY A 55 -2.78 -6.63 -22.45
N GLU A 56 -2.53 -7.49 -21.47
CA GLU A 56 -3.36 -7.57 -20.27
C GLU A 56 -2.98 -6.46 -19.27
N LEU A 57 -3.99 -5.98 -18.55
CA LEU A 57 -3.83 -5.01 -17.47
C LEU A 57 -4.71 -5.43 -16.30
N THR A 58 -4.27 -5.09 -15.09
CA THR A 58 -5.05 -5.29 -13.87
C THR A 58 -4.90 -4.07 -12.97
N ASN A 59 -5.86 -3.88 -12.07
CA ASN A 59 -5.89 -2.77 -11.12
C ASN A 59 -6.40 -3.26 -9.77
N GLY A 60 -5.82 -2.75 -8.70
CA GLY A 60 -6.17 -3.17 -7.36
C GLY A 60 -5.23 -2.58 -6.33
N LEU A 61 -5.26 -3.15 -5.13
CA LEU A 61 -4.49 -2.69 -3.99
C LEU A 61 -3.33 -3.62 -3.65
N VAL A 62 -2.21 -2.99 -3.33
CA VAL A 62 -1.11 -3.58 -2.56
C VAL A 62 -0.99 -2.77 -1.29
N TYR A 63 -0.77 -3.45 -0.18
CA TYR A 63 -0.80 -2.84 1.14
C TYR A 63 0.54 -3.03 1.84
N PHE A 64 0.99 -1.99 2.54
CA PHE A 64 2.22 -1.98 3.31
C PHE A 64 1.94 -1.31 4.66
N GLU A 65 2.46 -1.92 5.73
CA GLU A 65 2.58 -1.29 7.03
C GLU A 65 4.06 -1.19 7.41
N GLN A 66 4.38 -0.22 8.25
CA GLN A 66 5.66 -0.16 8.93
C GLN A 66 5.47 0.20 10.39
N GLU A 67 6.50 -0.03 11.20
CA GLU A 67 6.52 0.53 12.55
C GLU A 67 6.52 2.05 12.48
N ARG A 68 6.16 2.68 13.59
CA ARG A 68 6.19 4.13 13.70
C ARG A 68 7.59 4.65 13.33
N SER A 69 7.66 5.49 12.30
CA SER A 69 8.87 6.23 11.98
C SER A 69 9.34 7.06 13.17
N THR A 70 10.66 7.11 13.39
CA THR A 70 11.31 7.93 14.42
C THR A 70 12.49 8.68 13.83
N GLY A 71 12.79 9.88 14.36
CA GLY A 71 13.92 10.71 13.90
C GLY A 71 13.87 10.97 12.39
N ASP A 72 14.98 10.69 11.71
CA ASP A 72 15.16 10.96 10.28
C ASP A 72 14.41 9.98 9.36
N ARG A 73 13.70 9.00 9.92
CA ARG A 73 12.85 8.05 9.16
C ARG A 73 11.45 8.59 8.86
N TYR A 74 11.14 9.81 9.26
CA TYR A 74 9.89 10.46 8.86
C TYR A 74 9.98 10.89 7.39
N PRO A 75 8.96 10.60 6.58
CA PRO A 75 8.94 11.11 5.21
C PRO A 75 8.92 12.65 5.24
N TYR A 76 9.75 13.25 4.39
CA TYR A 76 9.71 14.69 4.16
C TYR A 76 8.35 15.08 3.56
N LEU A 77 7.72 16.09 4.15
CA LEU A 77 6.48 16.67 3.64
C LEU A 77 6.77 17.94 2.88
N GLU A 78 6.32 17.97 1.63
CA GLU A 78 6.32 19.20 0.85
C GLU A 78 5.30 20.22 1.40
N PRO A 79 5.43 21.51 1.04
CA PRO A 79 4.49 22.56 1.49
C PRO A 79 3.01 22.28 1.20
N ASP A 80 2.71 21.43 0.21
CA ASP A 80 1.35 21.04 -0.18
C ASP A 80 0.86 19.74 0.47
N MET A 81 1.52 19.28 1.55
CA MET A 81 1.19 18.07 2.31
C MET A 81 1.34 16.76 1.51
N LYS A 82 2.14 16.78 0.45
CA LYS A 82 2.49 15.58 -0.31
C LYS A 82 3.86 15.03 0.08
N VAL A 83 4.02 13.74 -0.17
CA VAL A 83 5.25 12.98 0.03
C VAL A 83 5.69 12.45 -1.34
N GLN A 84 6.93 12.73 -1.71
CA GLN A 84 7.55 12.10 -2.88
C GLN A 84 7.69 10.60 -2.59
N THR A 85 7.19 9.77 -3.51
CA THR A 85 7.12 8.32 -3.37
C THR A 85 7.65 7.65 -4.63
N LYS A 86 8.58 6.71 -4.46
CA LYS A 86 9.04 5.84 -5.53
C LYS A 86 8.42 4.45 -5.37
N VAL A 87 7.87 3.93 -6.46
CA VAL A 87 7.35 2.56 -6.53
C VAL A 87 8.21 1.79 -7.51
N ILE A 88 8.73 0.64 -7.08
CA ILE A 88 9.50 -0.28 -7.92
C ILE A 88 8.75 -1.61 -7.99
N VAL A 89 8.61 -2.13 -9.20
CA VAL A 89 8.04 -3.45 -9.48
C VAL A 89 9.11 -4.33 -10.12
N TYR A 90 9.29 -5.52 -9.59
CA TYR A 90 10.19 -6.53 -10.16
C TYR A 90 9.38 -7.52 -11.00
N ASP A 91 9.81 -7.76 -12.23
CA ASP A 91 9.18 -8.75 -13.10
C ASP A 91 9.70 -10.18 -12.87
N THR A 92 9.10 -11.17 -13.53
CA THR A 92 9.46 -12.59 -13.39
C THR A 92 10.86 -12.94 -13.90
N LYS A 93 11.53 -12.04 -14.62
CA LYS A 93 12.91 -12.18 -15.11
C LYS A 93 13.91 -11.43 -14.25
N GLY A 94 13.45 -10.76 -13.19
CA GLY A 94 14.29 -9.97 -12.29
C GLY A 94 14.59 -8.55 -12.80
N ASN A 95 13.94 -8.08 -13.87
CA ASN A 95 14.06 -6.67 -14.25
C ASN A 95 13.23 -5.80 -13.29
N SER A 96 13.68 -4.58 -13.06
CA SER A 96 12.97 -3.59 -12.25
C SER A 96 12.36 -2.51 -13.13
N TRP A 97 11.12 -2.14 -12.80
CA TRP A 97 10.39 -1.05 -13.42
C TRP A 97 9.99 -0.07 -12.33
N GLU A 98 10.30 1.21 -12.51
CA GLU A 98 10.05 2.21 -11.47
C GLU A 98 9.21 3.38 -11.97
N THR A 99 8.50 3.98 -11.02
CA THR A 99 7.80 5.25 -11.21
C THR A 99 7.91 6.08 -9.93
N GLU A 100 7.99 7.39 -10.11
CA GLU A 100 7.94 8.36 -9.02
C GLU A 100 6.65 9.15 -9.08
N MET A 101 6.04 9.37 -7.92
CA MET A 101 4.80 10.11 -7.79
C MET A 101 4.72 10.84 -6.45
N ARG A 102 3.81 11.81 -6.37
CA ARG A 102 3.52 12.53 -5.13
C ARG A 102 2.20 12.05 -4.55
N VAL A 103 2.25 11.52 -3.33
CA VAL A 103 1.06 11.03 -2.62
C VAL A 103 0.68 11.99 -1.51
N THR A 104 -0.62 12.25 -1.33
CA THR A 104 -1.10 13.11 -0.25
C THR A 104 -1.01 12.37 1.08
N LYS A 105 -0.40 13.00 2.10
CA LYS A 105 -0.45 12.46 3.46
C LYS A 105 -1.86 12.66 4.02
N VAL A 106 -2.51 11.56 4.36
CA VAL A 106 -3.83 11.56 5.00
C VAL A 106 -3.72 11.11 6.46
N LYS A 107 -4.71 11.53 7.26
CA LYS A 107 -4.92 11.02 8.62
C LYS A 107 -5.43 9.57 8.55
N ILE A 108 -5.08 8.74 9.53
CA ILE A 108 -5.51 7.34 9.56
C ILE A 108 -6.91 7.17 10.14
N GLU A 109 -7.40 8.15 10.90
CA GLU A 109 -8.70 8.08 11.56
C GLU A 109 -9.86 7.98 10.57
N PRO A 110 -9.95 8.81 9.49
CA PRO A 110 -11.03 8.70 8.52
C PRO A 110 -11.06 7.34 7.80
N ILE A 111 -9.89 6.75 7.51
CA ILE A 111 -9.88 5.42 6.88
C ILE A 111 -10.33 4.33 7.84
N ARG A 112 -10.10 4.49 9.14
CA ARG A 112 -10.56 3.54 10.16
C ARG A 112 -12.06 3.62 10.43
N GLU A 113 -12.75 4.66 10.00
CA GLU A 113 -14.22 4.72 10.02
C GLU A 113 -14.84 3.70 9.05
N ILE A 114 -14.16 3.42 7.93
CA ILE A 114 -14.61 2.46 6.91
C ILE A 114 -13.90 1.10 7.00
N CYS A 115 -12.65 1.10 7.47
CA CYS A 115 -11.75 -0.05 7.58
C CYS A 115 -11.10 -0.05 8.99
N PRO A 116 -11.84 -0.45 10.06
CA PRO A 116 -11.39 -0.37 11.45
C PRO A 116 -10.05 -1.03 11.78
N LYS A 117 -9.63 -2.05 11.01
CA LYS A 117 -8.37 -2.77 11.18
C LYS A 117 -7.22 -2.19 10.34
N PHE A 118 -7.45 -1.12 9.57
CA PHE A 118 -6.40 -0.49 8.76
C PHE A 118 -5.24 0.00 9.64
N GLY A 119 -4.01 -0.40 9.29
CA GLY A 119 -2.79 -0.03 10.02
C GLY A 119 -2.67 -0.73 11.37
N LYS A 120 -3.30 -1.89 11.54
CA LYS A 120 -3.28 -2.69 12.78
C LYS A 120 -2.91 -4.14 12.51
N THR A 121 -2.43 -4.49 11.31
CA THR A 121 -2.11 -5.89 11.01
C THR A 121 -1.12 -6.42 12.03
N ARG A 122 0.02 -5.75 12.24
CA ARG A 122 1.05 -6.21 13.18
C ARG A 122 0.56 -6.35 14.62
N GLU A 123 -0.16 -5.34 15.11
CA GLU A 123 -0.73 -5.32 16.46
C GLU A 123 -1.69 -6.51 16.71
N LEU A 124 -2.49 -6.86 15.71
CA LEU A 124 -3.55 -7.87 15.84
C LEU A 124 -3.11 -9.27 15.40
N SER A 125 -2.05 -9.41 14.60
CA SER A 125 -1.52 -10.70 14.14
C SER A 125 -0.47 -11.33 15.06
N GLU A 126 0.05 -10.58 16.02
CA GLU A 126 1.07 -11.04 16.99
C GLU A 126 0.46 -11.65 18.28
N ASN A 127 -0.85 -11.95 18.28
CA ASN A 127 -1.54 -12.71 19.35
C ASN A 127 -2.03 -14.06 18.84
#